data_AF-Q2GLI4-F1
#
_entry.id   AF-Q2GLI4-F1
#
_cell.length_a   1.000
_cell.length_b   1.000
_cell.length_c   1.000
_cell.angle_alpha   90.00
_cell.angle_beta   90.00
_cell.angle_gamma   90.00
#
_symmetry.space_group_name_H-M   'P 1'
#
loop_
_entity.id
_entity.type
_entity.pdbx_description
1 polymer ?
#
loop_
_entity_poly.entity_id
_entity_poly.type
_entity_poly.pdbx_seq_one_letter_code
_entity_poly.pdbx_strand_id
1 'polypeptide(L)'
;VEISHSEIDGKVCKTKSAGTGKNPCDHSQKPCSTNAYYARRTQKSRSSGKTSLCGDSGYSGQELITGGHYSSPSVFRNFVKDTLQGNGSENWPTSTGEGSESNDNAIAVAKDLVNELTPEERTIVAGLLAKIIEGSEVIEIRAISSTSVTMNICSDITISNILMPYVCVGPGMSFVSVVDGHTAAKFAYRLKAGLSYKFSKEVTAFAGGFYHHVIGDGVYDDLPLRHLSDDISPVKHAKETAIARFVMRYFGGEFGVRLAF
;
A
#
# COMPACT_ATOMS: atom_id res chain seq x y z
N VAL A 1 -4.99 7.37 25.97
CA VAL A 1 -4.42 7.03 24.65
C VAL A 1 -2.92 7.23 24.75
N GLU A 2 -2.15 6.17 24.54
CA GLU A 2 -0.69 6.23 24.50
C GLU A 2 -0.27 6.00 23.04
N ILE A 3 0.51 6.91 22.47
CA ILE A 3 0.95 6.82 21.08
C ILE A 3 2.30 6.09 21.08
N SER A 4 2.39 5.03 20.30
CA SER A 4 3.56 4.13 20.23
C SER A 4 4.84 4.82 19.73
N HIS A 5 4.72 5.98 19.07
CA HIS A 5 5.83 6.78 18.55
C HIS A 5 5.80 8.19 19.14
N SER A 6 6.59 8.42 20.18
CA SER A 6 6.66 9.70 20.89
C SER A 6 7.16 10.86 20.03
N GLU A 7 8.02 10.59 19.05
CA GLU A 7 8.53 11.60 18.11
C GLU A 7 7.44 12.11 17.17
N ILE A 8 6.59 11.21 16.64
CA ILE A 8 5.47 11.55 15.77
C ILE A 8 4.38 12.29 16.55
N ASP A 9 4.08 11.84 17.77
CA ASP A 9 3.15 12.51 18.69
C ASP A 9 3.51 13.98 18.91
N GLY A 10 4.80 14.27 19.09
CA GLY A 10 5.31 15.63 19.30
C GLY A 10 5.34 16.54 18.07
N LYS A 11 5.01 16.02 16.87
CA LYS A 11 5.03 16.75 15.59
C LYS A 11 3.64 17.05 15.06
N VAL A 12 2.74 16.07 15.09
CA VAL A 12 1.38 16.22 14.56
C VAL A 12 0.49 16.94 15.57
N CYS A 13 -0.33 17.90 15.10
CA CYS A 13 -1.20 18.70 15.95
C CYS A 13 -0.46 19.31 17.15
N LYS A 14 0.79 19.72 16.95
CA LYS A 14 1.51 20.43 17.99
C LYS A 14 0.97 21.85 18.11
N THR A 15 0.39 22.20 19.24
CA THR A 15 -0.13 23.56 19.44
C THR A 15 0.98 24.59 19.38
N LYS A 16 0.66 25.80 18.91
CA LYS A 16 1.63 26.86 18.70
C LYS A 16 1.56 27.89 19.84
N SER A 17 2.62 28.69 19.92
CA SER A 17 2.67 29.84 20.83
C SER A 17 1.80 30.97 20.29
N ALA A 18 0.93 31.53 21.13
CA ALA A 18 0.23 32.78 20.91
C ALA A 18 1.13 34.02 21.13
N GLY A 19 2.34 33.85 21.67
CA GLY A 19 3.26 34.93 21.98
C GLY A 19 3.94 34.77 23.34
N THR A 20 4.29 35.90 23.96
CA THR A 20 4.92 35.94 25.29
C THR A 20 3.93 36.33 26.38
N GLY A 21 4.00 35.60 27.49
CA GLY A 21 3.21 35.90 28.68
C GLY A 21 3.75 37.10 29.45
N LYS A 22 2.89 37.75 30.23
CA LYS A 22 3.28 38.85 31.14
C LYS A 22 4.24 38.41 32.25
N ASN A 23 4.17 37.13 32.66
CA ASN A 23 4.94 36.60 33.78
C ASN A 23 6.16 35.78 33.30
N PRO A 24 7.27 35.76 34.06
CA PRO A 24 8.42 34.90 33.77
C PRO A 24 8.09 33.41 33.95
N CYS A 25 8.90 32.54 33.36
CA CYS A 25 8.82 31.10 33.63
C CYS A 25 9.39 30.75 35.00
N ASP A 26 8.87 29.68 35.58
CA ASP A 26 9.51 29.07 36.74
C ASP A 26 10.99 28.81 36.44
N HIS A 27 11.85 29.33 37.31
CA HIS A 27 13.31 29.28 37.22
C HIS A 27 13.97 30.10 36.08
N SER A 28 13.28 31.08 35.48
CA SER A 28 13.85 31.98 34.47
C SER A 28 13.37 33.42 34.62
N GLN A 29 14.25 34.39 34.34
CA GLN A 29 13.85 35.81 34.24
C GLN A 29 13.22 36.16 32.88
N LYS A 30 13.16 35.21 31.94
CA LYS A 30 12.58 35.43 30.60
C LYS A 30 11.07 35.17 30.58
N PRO A 31 10.29 35.97 29.83
CA PRO A 31 8.87 35.70 29.60
C PRO A 31 8.65 34.32 28.97
N CYS A 32 7.61 33.61 29.40
CA CYS A 32 7.27 32.32 28.82
C CYS A 32 6.65 32.43 27.44
N SER A 33 6.92 31.41 26.61
CA SER A 33 6.03 31.06 25.50
C SER A 33 4.66 30.66 26.08
N THR A 34 3.59 31.20 25.50
CA THR A 34 2.21 30.89 25.90
C THR A 34 1.52 30.12 24.81
N ASN A 35 1.42 28.80 24.98
CA ASN A 35 0.86 27.89 23.99
C ASN A 35 -0.60 27.58 24.28
N ALA A 36 -1.35 27.26 23.22
CA ALA A 36 -2.69 26.70 23.37
C ALA A 36 -2.67 25.34 24.06
N TYR A 37 -3.83 24.93 24.56
CA TYR A 37 -4.07 23.57 25.00
C TYR A 37 -5.41 23.06 24.48
N TYR A 38 -5.46 21.75 24.28
CA TYR A 38 -6.62 21.10 23.71
C TYR A 38 -7.80 21.06 24.67
N ALA A 39 -8.99 21.32 24.13
CA ALA A 39 -10.24 21.32 24.86
C ALA A 39 -11.40 20.98 23.92
N ARG A 40 -12.53 20.61 24.51
CA ARG A 40 -13.76 20.25 23.78
C ARG A 40 -14.30 21.35 22.86
N ARG A 41 -14.10 22.63 23.23
CA ARG A 41 -14.49 23.78 22.41
C ARG A 41 -13.41 24.85 22.45
N THR A 42 -13.20 25.48 21.31
CA THR A 42 -12.29 26.62 21.13
C THR A 42 -12.85 27.87 21.81
N GLN A 43 -12.02 28.49 22.66
CA GLN A 43 -12.28 29.77 23.31
C GLN A 43 -10.95 30.53 23.38
N LYS A 44 -10.81 31.60 22.59
CA LYS A 44 -9.53 32.30 22.42
C LYS A 44 -9.60 33.69 23.03
N SER A 45 -8.72 33.99 23.97
CA SER A 45 -8.58 35.34 24.54
C SER A 45 -7.21 35.48 25.21
N ARG A 46 -6.89 36.70 25.65
CA ARG A 46 -5.66 36.95 26.44
C ARG A 46 -5.56 36.13 27.72
N SER A 47 -6.67 35.62 28.23
CA SER A 47 -6.76 34.81 29.45
C SER A 47 -7.22 33.37 29.19
N SER A 48 -7.35 32.95 27.93
CA SER A 48 -7.77 31.60 27.57
C SER A 48 -7.18 31.15 26.24
N GLY A 49 -6.34 30.11 26.28
CA GLY A 49 -5.75 29.47 25.10
C GLY A 49 -6.40 28.12 24.77
N LYS A 50 -7.72 27.98 24.95
CA LYS A 50 -8.43 26.73 24.67
C LYS A 50 -8.64 26.56 23.17
N THR A 51 -8.29 25.39 22.65
CA THR A 51 -8.55 25.09 21.23
C THR A 51 -9.07 23.67 21.02
N SER A 52 -9.98 23.53 20.07
CA SER A 52 -10.39 22.24 19.49
C SER A 52 -9.81 22.05 18.09
N LEU A 53 -8.97 22.98 17.62
CA LEU A 53 -8.35 22.95 16.31
C LEU A 53 -6.91 22.43 16.40
N CYS A 54 -6.59 21.40 15.62
CA CYS A 54 -5.26 20.82 15.48
C CYS A 54 -4.21 21.88 15.10
N GLY A 55 -3.16 22.00 15.92
CA GLY A 55 -2.01 22.88 15.66
C GLY A 55 -2.25 24.37 15.89
N ASP A 56 -3.38 24.73 16.51
CA ASP A 56 -3.76 26.13 16.76
C ASP A 56 -2.89 26.80 17.83
N SER A 57 -2.85 28.14 17.79
CA SER A 57 -2.11 28.99 18.72
C SER A 57 -2.95 29.43 19.91
N GLY A 58 -4.28 29.31 19.86
CA GLY A 58 -5.19 29.59 20.98
C GLY A 58 -5.45 31.08 21.21
N TYR A 59 -4.73 31.97 20.55
CA TYR A 59 -4.96 33.42 20.47
C TYR A 59 -4.06 34.04 19.39
N SER A 60 -4.55 35.05 18.66
CA SER A 60 -3.83 35.69 17.55
C SER A 60 -3.75 37.22 17.65
N GLY A 61 -3.97 37.79 18.83
CA GLY A 61 -3.89 39.24 19.05
C GLY A 61 -2.47 39.74 19.32
N GLN A 62 -2.25 41.05 19.13
CA GLN A 62 -0.95 41.71 19.36
C GLN A 62 -0.65 42.00 20.84
N GLU A 63 -1.65 41.81 21.72
CA GLU A 63 -1.54 42.14 23.14
C GLU A 63 -0.88 41.02 23.94
N LEU A 64 -0.18 41.40 25.03
CA LEU A 64 0.43 40.44 25.94
C LEU A 64 -0.62 39.51 26.58
N ILE A 65 -0.29 38.23 26.63
CA ILE A 65 -1.08 37.18 27.27
C ILE A 65 -1.04 37.36 28.79
N THR A 66 -2.23 37.40 29.40
CA THR A 66 -2.41 37.64 30.83
C THR A 66 -2.60 36.36 31.64
N GLY A 67 -2.94 35.23 31.00
CA GLY A 67 -3.06 33.94 31.68
C GLY A 67 -3.74 32.85 30.82
N GLY A 68 -3.98 31.68 31.42
CA GLY A 68 -4.78 30.60 30.81
C GLY A 68 -4.18 29.96 29.56
N HIS A 69 -2.84 29.91 29.46
CA HIS A 69 -2.07 29.26 28.41
C HIS A 69 -1.01 28.36 29.04
N TYR A 70 -0.50 27.38 28.31
CA TYR A 70 0.52 26.46 28.81
C TYR A 70 1.92 26.90 28.43
N SER A 71 2.89 26.69 29.33
CA SER A 71 4.31 26.95 29.09
C SER A 71 4.91 26.03 28.02
N SER A 72 4.34 24.82 27.89
CA SER A 72 4.71 23.82 26.89
C SER A 72 3.56 23.57 25.91
N PRO A 73 3.85 23.24 24.64
CA PRO A 73 2.81 22.91 23.67
C PRO A 73 2.13 21.58 24.01
N SER A 74 0.84 21.49 23.74
CA SER A 74 0.11 20.22 23.67
C SER A 74 0.44 19.48 22.38
N VAL A 75 0.39 18.15 22.43
CA VAL A 75 0.79 17.24 21.34
C VAL A 75 -0.39 16.40 20.86
N PHE A 76 -0.19 15.53 19.87
CA PHE A 76 -1.30 14.77 19.24
C PHE A 76 -2.13 13.96 20.26
N ARG A 77 -1.52 13.36 21.28
CA ARG A 77 -2.26 12.61 22.32
C ARG A 77 -3.28 13.47 23.05
N ASN A 78 -2.97 14.76 23.26
CA ASN A 78 -3.86 15.71 23.92
C ASN A 78 -5.01 16.09 23.00
N PHE A 79 -4.76 16.24 21.70
CA PHE A 79 -5.82 16.45 20.70
C PHE A 79 -6.82 15.29 20.75
N VAL A 80 -6.35 14.05 20.65
CA VAL A 80 -7.23 12.87 20.69
C VAL A 80 -7.98 12.79 22.02
N LYS A 81 -7.29 12.98 23.16
CA LYS A 81 -7.89 12.81 24.49
C LYS A 81 -8.91 13.90 24.82
N ASP A 82 -8.56 15.16 24.58
CA ASP A 82 -9.28 16.31 25.11
C ASP A 82 -10.22 16.94 24.07
N THR A 83 -9.98 16.69 22.77
CA THR A 83 -10.76 17.24 21.65
C THR A 83 -11.65 16.19 20.98
N LEU A 84 -11.11 15.01 20.66
CA LEU A 84 -11.83 13.92 19.98
C LEU A 84 -12.57 12.99 20.95
N GLN A 85 -13.45 13.59 21.76
CA GLN A 85 -14.27 12.87 22.74
C GLN A 85 -15.39 12.06 22.05
N GLY A 86 -16.21 11.33 22.83
CA GLY A 86 -17.40 10.63 22.29
C GLY A 86 -17.07 9.63 21.18
N ASN A 87 -16.16 8.70 21.46
CA ASN A 87 -15.63 7.70 20.51
C ASN A 87 -14.90 8.30 19.29
N GLY A 88 -14.34 9.51 19.41
CA GLY A 88 -13.55 10.14 18.34
C GLY A 88 -14.38 10.92 17.32
N SER A 89 -15.70 11.00 17.49
CA SER A 89 -16.60 11.70 16.57
C SER A 89 -16.71 13.20 16.87
N GLU A 90 -16.46 13.60 18.12
CA GLU A 90 -16.55 15.00 18.50
C GLU A 90 -15.37 15.79 17.93
N ASN A 91 -15.64 16.98 17.37
CA ASN A 91 -14.65 17.84 16.70
C ASN A 91 -13.96 17.21 15.47
N TRP A 92 -14.48 16.10 14.94
CA TRP A 92 -14.01 15.49 13.71
C TRP A 92 -15.11 15.45 12.64
N PRO A 93 -14.86 15.87 11.39
CA PRO A 93 -13.62 16.45 10.85
C PRO A 93 -13.47 17.96 11.12
N THR A 94 -14.45 18.58 11.79
CA THR A 94 -14.56 20.03 11.98
C THR A 94 -14.47 20.39 13.45
N SER A 95 -13.64 21.37 13.81
CA SER A 95 -13.48 21.90 15.16
C SER A 95 -14.77 22.60 15.63
N THR A 96 -14.91 22.85 16.94
CA THR A 96 -16.07 23.53 17.51
C THR A 96 -15.67 24.79 18.26
N GLY A 97 -16.38 25.88 18.03
CA GLY A 97 -16.21 27.13 18.77
C GLY A 97 -15.70 28.26 17.88
N GLU A 98 -14.94 29.18 18.48
CA GLU A 98 -14.47 30.38 17.81
C GLU A 98 -13.51 30.06 16.65
N GLY A 99 -13.79 30.60 15.47
CA GLY A 99 -12.97 30.41 14.27
C GLY A 99 -13.04 29.02 13.67
N SER A 100 -14.08 28.23 13.99
CA SER A 100 -14.34 26.94 13.35
C SER A 100 -14.67 27.10 11.87
N GLU A 101 -14.02 26.31 11.03
CA GLU A 101 -14.27 26.23 9.59
C GLU A 101 -14.52 24.79 9.17
N SER A 102 -15.30 24.59 8.11
CA SER A 102 -15.64 23.24 7.63
C SER A 102 -14.39 22.42 7.33
N ASN A 103 -14.27 21.25 7.97
CA ASN A 103 -13.18 20.28 7.83
C ASN A 103 -11.79 20.78 8.25
N ASP A 104 -11.71 21.85 9.03
CA ASP A 104 -10.45 22.46 9.46
C ASP A 104 -9.50 21.48 10.17
N ASN A 105 -10.00 20.59 11.03
CA ASN A 105 -9.21 19.57 11.73
C ASN A 105 -8.68 18.51 10.76
N ALA A 106 -9.51 18.03 9.83
CA ALA A 106 -9.05 17.08 8.81
C ALA A 106 -7.95 17.69 7.93
N ILE A 107 -8.11 18.96 7.53
CA ILE A 107 -7.12 19.68 6.73
C ILE A 107 -5.82 19.89 7.53
N ALA A 108 -5.91 20.31 8.80
CA ALA A 108 -4.76 20.55 9.66
C ALA A 108 -3.98 19.26 9.94
N VAL A 109 -4.65 18.16 10.29
CA VAL A 109 -4.01 16.85 10.48
C VAL A 109 -3.31 16.40 9.19
N ALA A 110 -4.00 16.47 8.04
CA ALA A 110 -3.41 16.08 6.76
C ALA A 110 -2.18 16.93 6.42
N LYS A 111 -2.23 18.24 6.70
CA LYS A 111 -1.10 19.15 6.50
C LYS A 111 0.10 18.76 7.36
N ASP A 112 -0.10 18.43 8.62
CA ASP A 112 0.99 18.07 9.53
C ASP A 112 1.61 16.72 9.13
N LEU A 113 0.79 15.73 8.75
CA LEU A 113 1.27 14.44 8.25
C LEU A 113 2.16 14.57 7.00
N VAL A 114 1.89 15.57 6.15
CA VAL A 114 2.64 15.81 4.91
C VAL A 114 3.83 16.75 5.10
N ASN A 115 3.80 17.68 6.06
CA ASN A 115 4.84 18.71 6.17
C ASN A 115 5.76 18.54 7.37
N GLU A 116 5.26 18.01 8.49
CA GLU A 116 6.03 17.94 9.75
C GLU A 116 6.77 16.60 9.91
N LEU A 117 6.33 15.56 9.20
CA LEU A 117 6.93 14.23 9.26
C LEU A 117 8.00 14.00 8.19
N THR A 118 9.06 13.27 8.56
CA THR A 118 10.05 12.77 7.60
C THR A 118 9.46 11.66 6.71
N PRO A 119 10.08 11.30 5.58
CA PRO A 119 9.62 10.19 4.75
C PRO A 119 9.47 8.86 5.51
N GLU A 120 10.39 8.57 6.44
CA GLU A 120 10.38 7.37 7.28
C GLU A 120 9.18 7.39 8.23
N GLU A 121 8.94 8.52 8.91
CA GLU A 121 7.81 8.69 9.81
C GLU A 121 6.46 8.61 9.08
N ARG A 122 6.38 9.16 7.86
CA ARG A 122 5.19 9.01 7.00
C ARG A 122 4.93 7.56 6.64
N THR A 123 5.99 6.79 6.39
CA THR A 123 5.86 5.36 6.09
C THR A 123 5.33 4.60 7.31
N ILE A 124 5.78 4.96 8.52
CA ILE A 124 5.24 4.40 9.78
C ILE A 124 3.75 4.73 9.92
N VAL A 125 3.35 5.99 9.73
CA VAL A 125 1.93 6.40 9.81
C VAL A 125 1.09 5.72 8.73
N ALA A 126 1.57 5.64 7.49
CA ALA A 126 0.88 4.93 6.41
C ALA A 126 0.71 3.44 6.73
N GLY A 127 1.73 2.80 7.30
CA GLY A 127 1.65 1.42 7.76
C GLY A 127 0.64 1.24 8.89
N LEU A 128 0.62 2.14 9.88
CA LEU A 128 -0.37 2.12 10.97
C LEU A 128 -1.80 2.37 10.45
N LEU A 129 -1.98 3.31 9.52
CA LEU A 129 -3.27 3.55 8.87
C LEU A 129 -3.73 2.33 8.07
N ALA A 130 -2.83 1.71 7.30
CA ALA A 130 -3.15 0.46 6.60
C ALA A 130 -3.68 -0.60 7.59
N LYS A 131 -3.03 -0.78 8.74
CA LYS A 131 -3.51 -1.72 9.78
C LYS A 131 -4.90 -1.40 10.35
N ILE A 132 -5.33 -0.14 10.33
CA ILE A 132 -6.60 0.31 10.92
C ILE A 132 -7.75 0.26 9.91
N ILE A 133 -7.45 0.47 8.64
CA ILE A 133 -8.48 0.43 7.59
C ILE A 133 -8.81 -1.04 7.32
N GLU A 134 -9.93 -1.51 7.87
CA GLU A 134 -10.52 -2.81 7.50
C GLU A 134 -10.49 -2.97 5.97
N GLY A 135 -9.85 -4.04 5.49
CA GLY A 135 -9.75 -4.34 4.05
C GLY A 135 -8.45 -3.94 3.36
N SER A 136 -7.38 -3.53 4.06
CA SER A 136 -6.05 -3.42 3.43
C SER A 136 -5.39 -4.79 3.27
N GLU A 137 -5.94 -5.62 2.39
CA GLU A 137 -5.31 -6.88 1.99
C GLU A 137 -4.22 -6.57 0.96
N VAL A 138 -2.96 -6.84 1.30
CA VAL A 138 -1.83 -6.66 0.38
C VAL A 138 -1.38 -8.03 -0.12
N ILE A 139 -1.39 -8.20 -1.44
CA ILE A 139 -0.88 -9.41 -2.11
C ILE A 139 0.51 -9.11 -2.64
N GLU A 140 1.54 -9.65 -1.98
CA GLU A 140 2.91 -9.62 -2.50
C GLU A 140 3.09 -10.80 -3.48
N ILE A 141 2.91 -10.55 -4.77
CA ILE A 141 3.20 -11.56 -5.82
C ILE A 141 4.70 -11.54 -6.10
N ARG A 142 5.48 -12.38 -5.40
CA ARG A 142 6.95 -12.43 -5.54
C ARG A 142 7.40 -13.04 -6.87
N ALA A 143 6.69 -14.04 -7.38
CA ALA A 143 7.00 -14.65 -8.66
C ALA A 143 5.78 -15.43 -9.20
N ILE A 144 5.55 -15.34 -10.50
CA ILE A 144 4.63 -16.23 -11.21
C ILE A 144 5.49 -17.28 -11.92
N SER A 145 5.46 -18.51 -11.42
CA SER A 145 6.12 -19.65 -12.06
C SER A 145 5.14 -20.40 -12.95
N SER A 146 5.58 -20.82 -14.14
CA SER A 146 4.77 -21.58 -15.08
C SER A 146 5.59 -22.72 -15.66
N THR A 147 5.23 -23.94 -15.29
CA THR A 147 5.80 -25.17 -15.85
C THR A 147 4.76 -25.80 -16.77
N SER A 148 5.07 -25.99 -18.05
CA SER A 148 4.13 -26.61 -19.00
C SER A 148 4.67 -27.92 -19.58
N VAL A 149 3.78 -28.89 -19.72
CA VAL A 149 4.01 -30.18 -20.36
C VAL A 149 3.13 -30.24 -21.60
N THR A 150 3.73 -30.40 -22.78
CA THR A 150 3.01 -30.40 -24.07
C THR A 150 3.41 -31.62 -24.89
N MET A 151 2.42 -32.30 -25.46
CA MET A 151 2.63 -33.38 -26.41
C MET A 151 2.43 -32.81 -27.81
N ASN A 152 3.48 -32.78 -28.64
CA ASN A 152 3.42 -32.18 -29.96
C ASN A 152 3.23 -33.25 -31.03
N ILE A 153 2.22 -33.07 -31.89
CA ILE A 153 2.05 -33.82 -33.12
C ILE A 153 2.57 -32.94 -34.26
N CYS A 154 3.58 -33.43 -34.97
CA CYS A 154 4.28 -32.68 -36.00
C CYS A 154 4.12 -33.33 -37.37
N SER A 155 4.05 -32.51 -38.41
CA SER A 155 4.12 -32.93 -39.80
C SER A 155 5.25 -32.17 -40.49
N ASP A 156 6.18 -32.93 -41.06
CA ASP A 156 7.27 -32.40 -41.87
C ASP A 156 6.78 -32.34 -43.33
N ILE A 157 6.87 -31.16 -43.94
CA ILE A 157 6.50 -30.92 -45.33
C ILE A 157 7.79 -30.99 -46.15
N THR A 158 7.93 -32.02 -46.98
CA THR A 158 9.13 -32.19 -47.80
C THR A 158 9.01 -31.37 -49.08
N ILE A 159 9.72 -30.23 -49.14
CA ILE A 159 9.85 -29.40 -50.36
C ILE A 159 11.15 -29.73 -51.12
N SER A 160 12.22 -30.07 -50.39
CA SER A 160 13.53 -30.38 -50.97
C SER A 160 14.23 -31.45 -50.13
N ASN A 161 15.27 -32.09 -50.69
CA ASN A 161 16.02 -33.15 -49.99
C ASN A 161 16.84 -32.65 -48.77
N ILE A 162 16.95 -31.33 -48.62
CA ILE A 162 17.79 -30.66 -47.60
C ILE A 162 16.93 -29.81 -46.65
N LEU A 163 15.88 -29.15 -47.15
CA LEU A 163 15.04 -28.22 -46.39
C LEU A 163 13.60 -28.74 -46.29
N MET A 164 13.13 -28.88 -45.05
CA MET A 164 11.80 -29.41 -44.72
C MET A 164 11.10 -28.47 -43.74
N PRO A 165 10.17 -27.62 -44.19
CA PRO A 165 9.28 -26.93 -43.26
C PRO A 165 8.52 -27.90 -42.36
N TYR A 166 8.29 -27.51 -41.11
CA TYR A 166 7.50 -28.31 -40.18
C TYR A 166 6.43 -27.47 -39.50
N VAL A 167 5.31 -28.11 -39.20
CA VAL A 167 4.25 -27.55 -38.36
C VAL A 167 3.92 -28.56 -37.28
N CYS A 168 3.72 -28.08 -36.06
CA CYS A 168 3.26 -28.90 -34.95
C CYS A 168 2.07 -28.25 -34.24
N VAL A 169 1.15 -29.09 -33.79
CA VAL A 169 0.11 -28.74 -32.83
C VAL A 169 0.21 -29.68 -31.65
N GLY A 170 0.18 -29.13 -30.44
CA GLY A 170 0.30 -29.93 -29.24
C GLY A 170 -0.62 -29.48 -28.12
N PRO A 171 -1.58 -30.31 -27.69
CA PRO A 171 -2.24 -30.09 -26.42
C PRO A 171 -1.25 -30.32 -25.26
N GLY A 172 -1.51 -29.66 -24.15
CA GLY A 172 -0.70 -29.78 -22.96
C GLY A 172 -1.40 -29.27 -21.71
N MET A 173 -0.68 -29.36 -20.60
CA MET A 173 -1.06 -28.80 -19.32
C MET A 173 -0.02 -27.77 -18.91
N SER A 174 -0.48 -26.64 -18.39
CA SER A 174 0.38 -25.65 -17.74
C SER A 174 0.04 -25.61 -16.25
N PHE A 175 1.06 -25.77 -15.44
CA PHE A 175 1.03 -25.68 -13.99
C PHE A 175 1.53 -24.29 -13.62
N VAL A 176 0.60 -23.42 -13.25
CA VAL A 176 0.90 -22.05 -12.86
C VAL A 176 0.88 -21.96 -11.34
N SER A 177 1.99 -21.52 -10.77
CA SER A 177 2.17 -21.26 -9.35
C SER A 177 2.37 -19.75 -9.17
N VAL A 178 1.43 -19.10 -8.48
CA VAL A 178 1.42 -17.65 -8.23
C VAL A 178 1.99 -17.32 -6.85
N VAL A 179 1.84 -18.24 -5.88
CA VAL A 179 2.35 -18.14 -4.51
C VAL A 179 2.78 -19.53 -4.04
N ASP A 180 3.75 -19.59 -3.12
CA ASP A 180 4.25 -20.84 -2.52
C ASP A 180 3.09 -21.74 -2.06
N GLY A 181 2.97 -22.94 -2.65
CA GLY A 181 2.05 -23.99 -2.20
C GLY A 181 0.79 -24.21 -3.03
N HIS A 182 0.35 -23.25 -3.87
CA HIS A 182 -0.85 -23.39 -4.69
C HIS A 182 -0.50 -23.50 -6.18
N THR A 183 -0.74 -24.68 -6.77
CA THR A 183 -0.51 -24.95 -8.19
C THR A 183 -1.84 -25.17 -8.88
N ALA A 184 -2.22 -24.27 -9.78
CA ALA A 184 -3.39 -24.44 -10.63
C ALA A 184 -2.99 -25.13 -11.94
N ALA A 185 -3.56 -26.30 -12.20
CA ALA A 185 -3.40 -26.99 -13.47
C ALA A 185 -4.43 -26.46 -14.49
N LYS A 186 -3.95 -25.94 -15.62
CA LYS A 186 -4.80 -25.46 -16.72
C LYS A 186 -4.43 -26.16 -18.02
N PHE A 187 -5.41 -26.36 -18.89
CA PHE A 187 -5.15 -26.84 -20.24
C PHE A 187 -4.43 -25.76 -21.04
N ALA A 188 -3.49 -26.16 -21.89
CA ALA A 188 -2.78 -25.28 -22.79
C ALA A 188 -2.65 -25.92 -24.16
N TYR A 189 -2.49 -25.10 -25.19
CA TYR A 189 -2.08 -25.58 -26.50
C TYR A 189 -0.82 -24.86 -26.95
N ARG A 190 0.01 -25.58 -27.70
CA ARG A 190 1.21 -25.06 -28.32
C ARG A 190 1.14 -25.29 -29.83
N LEU A 191 1.32 -24.22 -30.58
CA LEU A 191 1.48 -24.24 -32.03
C LEU A 191 2.94 -23.97 -32.33
N LYS A 192 3.56 -24.76 -33.20
CA LYS A 192 4.95 -24.58 -33.61
C LYS A 192 5.02 -24.57 -35.13
N ALA A 193 5.87 -23.72 -35.68
CA ALA A 193 6.17 -23.72 -37.10
C ALA A 193 7.63 -23.32 -37.31
N GLY A 194 8.31 -24.00 -38.22
CA GLY A 194 9.72 -23.75 -38.47
C GLY A 194 10.26 -24.47 -39.69
N LEU A 195 11.58 -24.49 -39.77
CA LEU A 195 12.34 -25.09 -40.85
C LEU A 195 13.31 -26.11 -40.27
N SER A 196 13.34 -27.29 -40.87
CA SER A 196 14.29 -28.36 -40.57
C SER A 196 15.30 -28.47 -41.71
N TYR A 197 16.58 -28.46 -41.38
CA TYR A 197 17.71 -28.61 -42.28
C TYR A 197 18.40 -29.96 -42.07
N LYS A 198 18.47 -30.78 -43.10
CA LYS A 198 19.06 -32.12 -43.06
C LYS A 198 20.57 -32.04 -43.34
N PHE A 199 21.39 -32.31 -42.31
CA PHE A 199 22.85 -32.37 -42.46
C PHE A 199 23.32 -33.72 -42.98
N SER A 200 22.76 -34.80 -42.44
CA SER A 200 23.05 -36.19 -42.82
C SER A 200 21.75 -37.00 -42.83
N LYS A 201 21.82 -38.28 -43.24
CA LYS A 201 20.66 -39.19 -43.18
C LYS A 201 20.10 -39.33 -41.76
N GLU A 202 20.97 -39.16 -40.76
CA GLU A 202 20.67 -39.40 -39.33
C GLU A 202 20.54 -38.11 -38.51
N VAL A 203 21.04 -36.97 -39.02
CA VAL A 203 21.13 -35.71 -38.26
C VAL A 203 20.39 -34.59 -38.99
N THR A 204 19.40 -34.01 -38.32
CA THR A 204 18.61 -32.88 -38.83
C THR A 204 18.57 -31.77 -37.79
N ALA A 205 18.98 -30.55 -38.13
CA ALA A 205 18.72 -29.40 -37.26
C ALA A 205 17.37 -28.77 -37.58
N PHE A 206 16.76 -28.11 -36.61
CA PHE A 206 15.54 -27.36 -36.81
C PHE A 206 15.63 -26.02 -36.08
N ALA A 207 14.96 -25.01 -36.66
CA ALA A 207 14.75 -23.72 -36.05
C ALA A 207 13.32 -23.27 -36.35
N GLY A 208 12.64 -22.72 -35.36
CA GLY A 208 11.24 -22.36 -35.50
C GLY A 208 10.74 -21.42 -34.42
N GLY A 209 9.52 -20.93 -34.64
CA GLY A 209 8.76 -20.19 -33.65
C GLY A 209 7.69 -21.08 -33.06
N PHE A 210 7.30 -20.77 -31.83
CA PHE A 210 6.13 -21.36 -31.21
C PHE A 210 5.26 -20.32 -30.54
N TYR A 211 3.97 -20.58 -30.52
CA TYR A 211 2.96 -19.87 -29.76
C TYR A 211 2.41 -20.80 -28.68
N HIS A 212 2.42 -20.36 -27.44
CA HIS A 212 1.84 -21.08 -26.32
C HIS A 212 0.68 -20.28 -25.73
N HIS A 213 -0.46 -20.94 -25.57
CA HIS A 213 -1.65 -20.35 -24.98
C HIS A 213 -2.21 -21.26 -23.91
N VAL A 214 -2.36 -20.72 -22.69
CA VAL A 214 -3.10 -21.38 -21.62
C VAL A 214 -4.58 -21.07 -21.77
N ILE A 215 -5.39 -22.11 -21.95
CA ILE A 215 -6.84 -22.04 -22.07
C ILE A 215 -7.45 -21.86 -20.68
N GLY A 216 -8.33 -20.88 -20.56
CA GLY A 216 -9.10 -20.60 -19.35
C GLY A 216 -9.46 -19.12 -19.26
N ASP A 217 -10.37 -18.80 -18.35
CA ASP A 217 -10.78 -17.43 -17.98
C ASP A 217 -9.68 -16.64 -17.24
N GLY A 218 -8.50 -17.23 -17.07
CA GLY A 218 -7.40 -16.63 -16.35
C GLY A 218 -7.65 -16.49 -14.85
N VAL A 219 -8.71 -17.10 -14.31
CA VAL A 219 -9.05 -17.03 -12.87
C VAL A 219 -8.18 -17.99 -12.10
N TYR A 220 -7.47 -17.48 -11.10
CA TYR A 220 -6.68 -18.25 -10.14
C TYR A 220 -7.25 -17.95 -8.76
N ASP A 221 -7.98 -18.92 -8.23
CA ASP A 221 -8.63 -18.86 -6.91
C ASP A 221 -7.66 -19.30 -5.80
N ASP A 222 -8.00 -18.97 -4.56
CA ASP A 222 -7.28 -19.37 -3.34
C ASP A 222 -5.82 -18.89 -3.27
N LEU A 223 -5.57 -17.65 -3.68
CA LEU A 223 -4.29 -17.02 -3.42
C LEU A 223 -4.19 -16.67 -1.93
N PRO A 224 -3.21 -17.22 -1.18
CA PRO A 224 -3.10 -16.98 0.24
C PRO A 224 -2.76 -15.51 0.48
N LEU A 225 -3.61 -14.85 1.25
CA LEU A 225 -3.42 -13.47 1.66
C LEU A 225 -2.44 -13.42 2.82
N ARG A 226 -1.42 -12.56 2.72
CA ARG A 226 -0.57 -12.26 3.85
C ARG A 226 -1.25 -11.15 4.66
N HIS A 227 -1.85 -11.50 5.79
CA HIS A 227 -2.43 -10.51 6.69
C HIS A 227 -1.30 -9.67 7.29
N LEU A 228 -1.30 -8.37 7.02
CA LEU A 228 -0.32 -7.43 7.59
C LEU A 228 -0.59 -7.13 9.08
N SER A 229 -1.72 -7.57 9.63
CA SER A 229 -2.03 -7.56 11.06
C SER A 229 -3.09 -8.59 11.42
N ASP A 230 -2.99 -9.13 12.63
CA ASP A 230 -4.03 -9.96 13.22
C ASP A 230 -5.32 -9.14 13.36
N ASP A 231 -6.41 -9.71 12.88
CA ASP A 231 -7.75 -9.14 12.98
C ASP A 231 -8.17 -9.10 14.46
N ILE A 232 -8.33 -7.90 15.03
CA ILE A 232 -8.71 -7.70 16.45
C ILE A 232 -10.26 -7.72 16.61
N SER A 233 -11.02 -8.04 15.54
CA SER A 233 -12.48 -8.07 15.58
C SER A 233 -13.06 -9.37 16.16
N PRO A 234 -14.13 -9.32 16.99
CA PRO A 234 -14.88 -10.50 17.44
C PRO A 234 -15.77 -11.13 16.34
N VAL A 235 -15.81 -10.56 15.13
CA VAL A 235 -16.65 -11.05 14.02
C VAL A 235 -15.74 -11.48 12.86
N LYS A 236 -15.74 -12.78 12.58
CA LYS A 236 -14.96 -13.42 11.50
C LYS A 236 -15.50 -13.01 10.12
N HIS A 237 -15.05 -11.88 9.61
CA HIS A 237 -15.37 -11.39 8.26
C HIS A 237 -14.19 -11.48 7.28
N ALA A 238 -13.03 -11.98 7.70
CA ALA A 238 -11.89 -12.18 6.81
C ALA A 238 -12.24 -13.17 5.68
N LYS A 239 -12.25 -12.69 4.44
CA LYS A 239 -12.28 -13.55 3.27
C LYS A 239 -10.85 -13.97 3.02
N GLU A 240 -10.50 -15.19 3.45
CA GLU A 240 -9.12 -15.72 3.48
C GLU A 240 -8.49 -15.91 2.07
N THR A 241 -9.19 -15.54 0.98
CA THR A 241 -8.81 -15.87 -0.39
C THR A 241 -8.98 -14.70 -1.35
N ALA A 242 -7.92 -14.41 -2.11
CA ALA A 242 -7.95 -13.48 -3.24
C ALA A 242 -8.06 -14.21 -4.58
N ILE A 243 -8.68 -13.53 -5.54
CA ILE A 243 -8.85 -14.01 -6.91
C ILE A 243 -7.97 -13.18 -7.84
N ALA A 244 -6.97 -13.79 -8.49
CA ALA A 244 -6.24 -13.12 -9.57
C ALA A 244 -6.82 -13.51 -10.93
N ARG A 245 -6.88 -12.53 -11.84
CA ARG A 245 -7.25 -12.73 -13.24
C ARG A 245 -6.12 -12.34 -14.16
N PHE A 246 -5.43 -13.31 -14.75
CA PHE A 246 -4.45 -13.05 -15.80
C PHE A 246 -4.45 -14.15 -16.86
N VAL A 247 -4.21 -13.76 -18.11
CA VAL A 247 -4.19 -14.66 -19.26
C VAL A 247 -2.76 -14.86 -19.72
N MET A 248 -2.28 -16.11 -19.72
CA MET A 248 -0.92 -16.43 -20.11
C MET A 248 -0.83 -16.82 -21.59
N ARG A 249 -0.17 -15.95 -22.38
CA ARG A 249 0.10 -16.10 -23.82
C ARG A 249 1.50 -15.63 -24.10
N TYR A 250 2.31 -16.43 -24.79
CA TYR A 250 3.65 -16.01 -25.18
C TYR A 250 4.11 -16.68 -26.47
N PHE A 251 5.01 -15.98 -27.16
CA PHE A 251 5.74 -16.48 -28.31
C PHE A 251 7.18 -16.76 -27.90
N GLY A 252 7.79 -17.77 -28.54
CA GLY A 252 9.20 -18.06 -28.33
C GLY A 252 9.85 -18.64 -29.57
N GLY A 253 11.18 -18.59 -29.60
CA GLY A 253 11.99 -19.29 -30.58
C GLY A 253 12.47 -20.63 -30.04
N GLU A 254 12.59 -21.62 -30.90
CA GLU A 254 13.22 -22.90 -30.62
C GLU A 254 14.27 -23.21 -31.70
N PHE A 255 15.37 -23.83 -31.27
CA PHE A 255 16.35 -24.43 -32.16
C PHE A 255 16.84 -25.74 -31.55
N GLY A 256 17.20 -26.71 -32.37
CA GLY A 256 17.65 -28.01 -31.87
C GLY A 256 18.12 -28.94 -32.97
N VAL A 257 18.48 -30.15 -32.55
CA VAL A 257 18.95 -31.22 -33.44
C VAL A 257 18.12 -32.48 -33.16
N ARG A 258 17.64 -33.12 -34.22
CA ARG A 258 16.97 -34.41 -34.23
C ARG A 258 17.96 -35.46 -34.72
N LEU A 259 18.14 -36.50 -33.92
CA LEU A 259 18.93 -37.68 -34.24
C LEU A 259 17.98 -38.83 -34.56
N ALA A 260 18.13 -39.43 -35.72
CA ALA A 260 17.45 -40.67 -36.11
C ALA A 260 18.51 -41.77 -36.16
N PHE A 261 18.35 -42.79 -35.31
CA PHE A 261 19.21 -43.97 -35.24
C PHE A 261 18.50 -45.19 -35.82
#